data_AF-A0A380AHX8-F1
#
_entry.id   AF-A0A380AHX8-F1
#
_cell.length_a   1.000
_cell.length_b   1.000
_cell.length_c   1.000
_cell.angle_alpha   90.00
_cell.angle_beta   90.00
_cell.angle_gamma   90.00
#
_symmetry.space_group_name_H-M   'P 1'
#
loop_
_entity.id
_entity.type
_entity.pdbx_description
1 polymer ?
#
loop_
_entity_poly.entity_id
_entity_poly.type
_entity_poly.pdbx_seq_one_letter_code
_entity_poly.pdbx_strand_id
1 'polypeptide(L)' 'MTPLLFHKYHGLGNDYLVCHRSVAERLSQEQIRLLCHPHYGISSDGLLIDSGDAAF' A
#
# COMPACT_ATOMS: atom_id res chain seq x y z
N MET A 1 18.01 3.71 8.90
CA MET A 1 17.10 3.28 7.82
C MET A 1 15.69 3.64 8.25
N THR A 2 14.95 4.42 7.45
CA THR A 2 13.58 4.82 7.79
C THR A 2 12.60 3.72 7.35
N PRO A 3 11.82 3.12 8.27
CA PRO A 3 10.89 2.06 7.94
C PRO A 3 9.80 2.56 6.98
N LEU A 4 9.32 1.67 6.10
CA LEU A 4 8.11 1.89 5.31
C LEU A 4 6.93 1.33 6.12
N LEU A 5 5.95 2.17 6.42
CA LEU A 5 4.77 1.78 7.19
C LEU A 5 3.59 1.54 6.25
N PHE A 6 2.93 0.39 6.45
CA PHE A 6 1.70 0.02 5.75
C PHE A 6 0.68 -0.49 6.76
N HIS A 7 -0.59 -0.29 6.44
CA HIS A 7 -1.72 -0.85 7.17
C HIS A 7 -2.52 -1.75 6.22
N LYS A 8 -2.81 -2.98 6.63
CA LYS A 8 -3.64 -3.89 5.84
C LYS A 8 -5.09 -3.72 6.27
N TYR A 9 -5.97 -3.45 5.32
CA TYR A 9 -7.41 -3.35 5.51
C TYR A 9 -8.12 -4.28 4.54
N HIS A 10 -9.36 -4.65 4.88
CA HIS A 10 -10.22 -5.41 3.99
C HIS A 10 -11.65 -4.87 4.04
N GLY A 11 -12.39 -5.02 2.95
CA GLY A 11 -13.78 -4.59 2.84
C GLY A 11 -14.50 -5.30 1.70
N LEU A 12 -15.63 -5.92 2.02
CA LEU A 12 -16.48 -6.63 1.04
C LEU A 12 -15.73 -7.66 0.17
N GLY A 13 -14.70 -8.29 0.73
CA GLY A 13 -13.89 -9.30 0.05
C GLY A 13 -12.66 -8.76 -0.70
N ASN A 14 -12.43 -7.44 -0.71
CA ASN A 14 -11.20 -6.86 -1.24
C ASN A 14 -10.23 -6.51 -0.11
N ASP A 15 -8.95 -6.79 -0.31
CA ASP A 15 -7.84 -6.48 0.58
C ASP A 15 -7.01 -5.31 0.02
N TYR A 16 -6.63 -4.36 0.87
CA TYR A 16 -5.81 -3.22 0.49
C TYR A 16 -4.64 -3.03 1.45
N LEU A 17 -3.48 -2.73 0.88
CA LEU A 17 -2.40 -2.08 1.62
C LEU A 17 -2.62 -0.58 1.59
N VAL A 18 -2.64 0.07 2.74
CA VAL A 18 -2.82 1.51 2.89
C VAL A 18 -1.49 2.12 3.36
N CYS A 19 -1.03 3.18 2.72
CA CYS A 19 0.16 3.91 3.14
C CYS A 19 0.08 5.40 2.80
N HIS A 20 0.96 6.19 3.40
CA HIS A 20 1.13 7.59 3.04
C HIS A 20 1.82 7.75 1.68
N ARG A 21 1.56 8.86 1.00
CA ARG A 21 2.20 9.22 -0.27
C ARG A 21 3.73 9.20 -0.20
N SER A 22 4.30 9.63 0.93
CA SER A 22 5.76 9.57 1.16
C SER A 22 6.34 8.14 1.15
N VAL A 23 5.52 7.13 1.44
CA VAL A 23 5.89 5.72 1.33
C VAL A 23 5.73 5.26 -0.12
N ALA A 24 4.61 5.59 -0.76
CA ALA A 24 4.33 5.18 -2.14
C ALA A 24 5.34 5.76 -3.15
N GLU A 25 5.77 7.01 -2.99
CA GLU A 25 6.77 7.67 -3.84
C GLU A 25 8.16 7.02 -3.79
N ARG A 26 8.42 6.21 -2.75
CA ARG A 26 9.67 5.46 -2.60
C ARG A 26 9.63 4.09 -3.28
N LEU A 27 8.50 3.72 -3.89
CA LEU A 27 8.28 2.40 -4.50
C LEU A 27 8.12 2.52 -6.02
N SER A 28 8.72 1.60 -6.76
CA SER A 28 8.42 1.41 -8.17
C SER A 28 7.13 0.58 -8.34
N GLN A 29 6.55 0.62 -9.55
CA GLN A 29 5.38 -0.21 -9.87
C GLN A 29 5.66 -1.71 -9.72
N GLU A 30 6.88 -2.16 -10.04
CA GLU A 30 7.30 -3.55 -9.88
C GLU A 30 7.37 -3.95 -8.40
N GLN A 31 7.88 -3.05 -7.55
CA GLN A 31 7.90 -3.26 -6.10
C GLN A 31 6.49 -3.31 -5.52
N ILE A 32 5.59 -2.44 -5.99
CA ILE A 32 4.16 -2.47 -5.59
C ILE A 32 3.52 -3.79 -6.01
N ARG A 33 3.76 -4.27 -7.24
CA ARG A 33 3.25 -5.57 -7.71
C ARG A 33 3.78 -6.73 -6.86
N LEU A 34 5.06 -6.70 -6.48
CA LEU A 34 5.64 -7.71 -5.61
C LEU A 34 5.03 -7.68 -4.21
N LEU A 35 4.82 -6.49 -3.64
CA LEU A 35 4.16 -6.31 -2.34
C LEU A 35 2.73 -6.87 -2.35
N CYS A 36 1.99 -6.67 -3.43
CA CYS A 36 0.63 -7.18 -3.59
C CYS A 36 0.57 -8.69 -3.90
N HIS A 37 1.70 -9.32 -4.26
CA HIS A 37 1.71 -10.72 -4.69
C HIS A 37 1.26 -11.67 -3.57
N PRO A 38 0.36 -12.64 -3.83
CA PRO A 38 -0.26 -13.47 -2.80
C PRO A 38 0.70 -14.41 -2.06
N HIS A 39 1.76 -14.87 -2.74
CA HIS A 39 2.72 -15.83 -2.17
C HIS A 39 4.10 -15.26 -1.86
N TYR A 40 4.41 -14.08 -2.40
CA TYR A 40 5.76 -13.48 -2.33
C TYR A 40 5.74 -12.09 -1.68
N GLY A 41 4.55 -11.54 -1.44
CA GLY A 41 4.32 -10.27 -0.76
C GLY A 41 3.33 -10.43 0.39
N ILE A 42 2.64 -9.34 0.72
CA ILE A 42 1.69 -9.26 1.84
C ILE A 42 0.26 -9.68 1.40
N SER A 43 0.06 -9.96 0.12
CA SER A 43 -1.22 -10.28 -0.52
C SER A 43 -2.25 -9.17 -0.35
N SER A 44 -2.50 -8.40 -1.40
CA SER A 44 -3.59 -7.44 -1.45
C SER A 44 -4.03 -7.22 -2.89
N ASP A 45 -5.27 -6.83 -3.09
CA ASP A 45 -5.80 -6.49 -4.42
C ASP A 45 -5.21 -5.18 -4.95
N GLY A 46 -4.73 -4.30 -4.06
CA GLY A 46 -4.02 -3.09 -4.45
C GLY A 46 -3.47 -2.26 -3.30
N LEU A 47 -2.82 -1.16 -3.68
CA LEU A 47 -2.29 -0.15 -2.78
C LEU A 47 -3.21 1.08 -2.79
N LEU A 48 -3.72 1.47 -1.63
CA LEU A 48 -4.41 2.73 -1.40
C LEU A 48 -3.44 3.74 -0.80
N ILE A 49 -3.46 4.95 -1.35
CA ILE A 49 -2.59 6.05 -0.95
C ILE A 49 -3.50 7.16 -0.43
N ASP A 50 -3.10 7.83 0.65
CA ASP A 50 -3.80 9.01 1.11
C ASP A 50 -3.89 10.08 0.01
N SER A 51 -5.00 10.81 -0.01
CA SER A 51 -5.29 11.80 -1.06
C SER A 51 -4.39 13.04 -0.98
N GLY A 52 -3.54 13.17 0.04
CA GLY A 52 -2.62 14.29 0.23
C GLY A 52 -3.26 15.59 0.72
N ASP A 53 -4.58 15.72 0.63
CA ASP A 53 -5.32 16.85 1.17
C ASP A 53 -5.90 16.51 2.55
N ALA A 54 -5.11 16.78 3.59
CA ALA A 54 -5.64 16.96 4.93
C ALA A 54 -6.33 18.33 5.00
N ALA A 55 -7.44 18.47 4.28
CA ALA A 55 -8.37 19.59 4.42
C ALA A 55 -9.69 19.02 4.97
N PHE A 56 -9.71 18.79 6.29
CA PHE A 56 -10.94 18.65 7.06
C PHE A 56 -10.96 19.75 8.11
#